data_AF-A0A1M6WCT1-F1
#
_entry.id   AF-A0A1M6WCT1-F1
#
_cell.length_a   1.000
_cell.length_b   1.000
_cell.length_c   1.000
_cell.angle_alpha   90.00
_cell.angle_beta   90.00
_cell.angle_gamma   90.00
#
_symmetry.space_group_name_H-M   'P 1'
#
loop_
_entity.id
_entity.type
_entity.pdbx_description
1 polymer ?
#
loop_
_entity_poly.entity_id
_entity_poly.type
_entity_poly.pdbx_seq_one_letter_code
_entity_poly.pdbx_strand_id
1 'polypeptide(L)'
;MKLIYSILFIGYMVFRPLMPLAEYAVNYNYIVNTLCVNKSKPELHCNGKCYLSKEVAKTNVDAESTPFNKAKNLGQKILDMYTLPEITEVVHQEKTIVSNTNFIYETAYSFLFLKHIFKPPVF
;
A
#
# COMPACT_ATOMS: atom_id res chain seq x y z
N MET A 1 40.80 6.20 13.38
CA MET A 1 39.73 6.57 14.35
C MET A 1 38.49 7.15 13.69
N LYS A 2 38.56 8.23 12.89
CA LYS A 2 37.39 8.87 12.26
C LYS A 2 36.52 7.91 11.41
N LEU A 3 37.15 7.00 10.66
CA LEU A 3 36.46 5.98 9.86
C LEU A 3 35.69 4.97 10.73
N ILE A 4 36.27 4.55 11.86
CA ILE A 4 35.64 3.59 12.78
C ILE A 4 34.36 4.19 13.37
N TYR A 5 34.42 5.46 13.83
CA TYR A 5 33.23 6.16 14.31
C TYR A 5 32.16 6.35 13.23
N SER A 6 32.58 6.62 11.99
CA SER A 6 31.65 6.71 10.86
C SER A 6 30.94 5.39 10.58
N ILE A 7 31.66 4.26 10.62
CA ILE A 7 31.09 2.92 10.41
C ILE A 7 30.12 2.57 11.54
N LEU A 8 30.48 2.84 12.79
CA LEU A 8 29.61 2.62 13.95
C LEU A 8 28.32 3.45 13.87
N PHE A 9 28.43 4.72 13.46
CA PHE A 9 27.27 5.61 13.31
C PHE A 9 26.32 5.13 12.21
N ILE A 10 26.85 4.70 11.06
CA ILE A 10 26.06 4.14 9.95
C ILE A 10 25.37 2.85 10.42
N GLY A 11 26.11 1.96 11.08
CA GLY A 11 25.54 0.73 11.66
C GLY A 11 24.37 1.04 12.60
N TYR A 12 24.55 1.96 13.54
CA TYR A 12 23.50 2.38 14.46
C TYR A 12 22.24 2.90 13.73
N MET A 13 22.40 3.72 12.70
CA MET A 13 21.26 4.21 11.92
C MET A 13 20.50 3.09 11.21
N VAL A 14 21.20 2.07 10.71
CA VAL A 14 20.59 0.89 10.05
C VAL A 14 19.89 -0.02 11.05
N PHE A 15 20.44 -0.19 12.25
CA PHE A 15 19.84 -1.03 13.30
C PHE A 15 18.70 -0.36 14.07
N ARG A 16 18.62 0.98 14.06
CA ARG A 16 17.55 1.74 14.73
C ARG A 16 16.13 1.25 14.42
N PRO A 17 15.72 1.00 13.15
CA PRO A 17 14.38 0.48 12.84
C PRO A 17 14.14 -0.97 13.29
N LEU A 18 15.20 -1.72 13.66
CA LEU A 18 15.10 -3.10 14.13
C LEU A 18 14.75 -3.21 15.62
N MET A 19 14.91 -2.12 16.38
CA MET A 19 14.66 -2.10 17.83
C MET A 19 13.23 -2.53 18.23
N PRO A 20 12.14 -2.00 17.62
CA PRO A 20 10.78 -2.41 17.98
C PRO A 20 10.49 -3.89 17.69
N LEU A 21 11.13 -4.45 16.66
CA LEU A 21 11.00 -5.86 16.31
C LEU A 21 11.70 -6.76 17.32
N ALA A 22 12.88 -6.35 17.79
CA ALA A 22 13.62 -7.06 18.83
C ALA A 22 12.85 -7.06 20.16
N GLU A 23 12.33 -5.90 20.59
CA GLU A 23 11.50 -5.80 21.79
C GLU A 23 10.24 -6.67 21.70
N TYR A 24 9.60 -6.69 20.53
CA TYR A 24 8.45 -7.54 20.27
C TYR A 24 8.77 -9.03 20.36
N ALA A 25 9.91 -9.46 19.81
CA ALA A 25 10.31 -10.86 19.86
C ALA A 25 10.67 -11.33 21.28
N VAL A 26 11.42 -10.52 22.02
CA VAL A 26 11.84 -10.84 23.39
C VAL A 26 10.66 -10.85 24.36
N ASN A 27 9.77 -9.85 24.25
CA ASN A 27 8.64 -9.67 25.16
C ASN A 27 7.30 -10.18 24.59
N TYR A 28 7.34 -11.08 23.60
CA TYR A 28 6.16 -11.51 22.84
C TYR A 28 5.00 -11.93 23.75
N ASN A 29 5.25 -12.79 24.74
CA ASN A 29 4.21 -13.26 25.66
C ASN A 29 3.59 -12.14 26.48
N TYR A 30 4.39 -11.19 26.96
CA TYR A 30 3.90 -10.04 27.72
C TYR A 30 3.06 -9.12 26.83
N ILE A 31 3.53 -8.86 25.61
CA ILE A 31 2.83 -8.00 24.65
C ILE A 31 1.47 -8.61 24.28
N VAL A 32 1.43 -9.89 23.94
CA VAL A 32 0.18 -10.57 23.55
C VAL A 32 -0.81 -10.64 24.71
N ASN A 33 -0.34 -10.93 25.92
CA ASN A 33 -1.23 -11.17 27.05
C ASN A 33 -1.68 -9.90 27.79
N THR A 34 -0.89 -8.83 27.74
CA THR A 34 -1.11 -7.62 28.57
C THR A 34 -1.31 -6.37 27.72
N LEU A 35 -0.54 -6.18 26.63
CA LEU A 35 -0.55 -4.93 25.85
C LEU A 35 -1.45 -4.99 24.61
N CYS A 36 -1.81 -6.19 24.15
CA CYS A 36 -2.66 -6.38 22.99
C CYS A 36 -4.11 -5.97 23.28
N VAL A 37 -4.60 -4.91 22.60
CA VAL A 37 -5.98 -4.42 22.77
C VAL A 37 -7.03 -5.37 22.19
N ASN A 38 -6.65 -6.22 21.23
CA ASN A 38 -7.55 -7.16 20.55
C ASN A 38 -7.53 -8.56 21.18
N LYS A 39 -7.12 -8.70 22.45
CA LYS A 39 -7.06 -10.00 23.15
C LYS A 39 -8.41 -10.72 23.22
N SER A 40 -9.52 -9.97 23.26
CA SER A 40 -10.89 -10.51 23.30
C SER A 40 -11.42 -10.97 21.94
N LYS A 41 -10.69 -10.74 20.84
CA LYS A 41 -11.09 -11.06 19.46
C LYS A 41 -10.06 -12.00 18.80
N PRO A 42 -10.01 -13.28 19.20
CA PRO A 42 -9.04 -14.24 18.68
C PRO A 42 -9.16 -14.46 17.17
N GLU A 43 -10.35 -14.26 16.59
CA GLU A 43 -10.62 -14.37 15.15
C GLU A 43 -9.81 -13.39 14.29
N LEU A 44 -9.33 -12.29 14.87
CA LEU A 44 -8.51 -11.30 14.17
C LEU A 44 -7.03 -11.72 14.08
N HIS A 45 -6.62 -12.78 14.77
CA HIS A 45 -5.23 -13.25 14.83
C HIS A 45 -4.21 -12.11 15.08
N CYS A 46 -4.59 -11.13 15.91
CA CYS A 46 -3.81 -9.91 16.13
C CYS A 46 -2.43 -10.22 16.72
N ASN A 47 -2.35 -11.11 17.71
CA ASN A 47 -1.08 -11.57 18.30
C ASN A 47 -0.12 -10.42 18.68
N GLY A 48 -0.64 -9.30 19.21
CA GLY A 48 0.20 -8.17 19.60
C GLY A 48 0.67 -7.27 18.44
N LYS A 49 0.28 -7.54 17.19
CA LYS A 49 0.62 -6.70 16.02
C LYS A 49 0.15 -5.25 16.17
N CYS A 50 -0.96 -5.01 16.89
CA CYS A 50 -1.46 -3.66 17.18
C CYS A 50 -0.51 -2.81 18.03
N TYR A 51 0.25 -3.45 18.91
CA TYR A 51 1.26 -2.78 19.72
C TYR A 51 2.51 -2.51 18.87
N LEU A 52 2.98 -3.52 18.13
CA LEU A 52 4.14 -3.39 17.25
C LEU A 52 3.95 -2.28 16.20
N SER A 53 2.78 -2.19 15.57
CA SER A 53 2.49 -1.14 14.59
C SER A 53 2.57 0.27 15.20
N LYS A 54 2.13 0.43 16.45
CA LYS A 54 2.21 1.69 17.18
C LYS A 54 3.66 2.08 17.49
N GLU A 55 4.49 1.14 17.95
CA GLU A 55 5.91 1.41 18.23
C GLU A 55 6.68 1.74 16.94
N VAL A 56 6.43 1.03 15.84
CA VAL A 56 7.03 1.35 14.53
C VAL A 56 6.62 2.74 14.05
N ALA A 57 5.35 3.14 14.22
CA ALA A 57 4.89 4.47 13.82
C ALA A 57 5.59 5.59 14.58
N LYS A 58 5.83 5.45 15.90
CA LYS A 58 6.57 6.44 16.70
C LYS A 58 7.97 6.71 16.16
N THR A 59 8.69 5.66 15.75
CA THR A 59 10.05 5.82 15.19
C THR A 59 10.08 6.63 13.89
N ASN A 60 8.95 6.70 13.16
CA ASN A 60 8.82 7.48 11.95
C ASN A 60 8.42 8.94 12.23
N VAL A 61 7.53 9.18 13.21
CA VAL A 61 7.09 10.54 13.59
C VAL A 61 8.25 11.38 14.14
N ASP A 62 9.17 10.77 14.90
CA ASP A 62 10.37 11.47 15.38
C ASP A 62 11.27 11.97 14.22
N ALA A 63 11.18 11.33 13.04
CA ALA A 63 11.88 11.77 11.83
C ALA A 63 11.13 12.89 11.07
N GLU A 64 9.80 13.02 11.22
CA GLU A 64 8.99 14.05 10.55
C GLU A 64 9.28 15.47 11.05
N SER A 65 9.94 15.62 12.20
CA SER A 65 10.44 16.90 12.70
C SER A 65 11.61 17.48 11.88
N THR A 66 12.14 16.73 10.91
CA THR A 66 13.20 17.19 10.00
C THR A 66 12.66 17.41 8.57
N PRO A 67 13.09 18.48 7.86
CA PRO A 67 12.53 18.86 6.55
C PRO A 67 12.64 17.80 5.44
N PHE A 68 13.38 16.72 5.68
CA PHE A 68 13.77 15.72 4.68
C PHE A 68 12.73 14.61 4.45
N ASN A 69 11.72 14.46 5.33
CA ASN A 69 10.82 13.30 5.30
C ASN A 69 9.52 13.47 4.49
N LYS A 70 9.26 14.63 3.87
CA LYS A 70 8.19 14.76 2.86
C LYS A 70 8.39 13.85 1.63
N ALA A 71 9.62 13.35 1.41
CA ALA A 71 9.95 12.47 0.29
C ALA A 71 9.58 10.99 0.51
N LYS A 72 9.36 10.51 1.75
CA LYS A 72 9.08 9.08 1.98
C LYS A 72 7.66 8.65 1.57
N ASN A 73 6.70 9.58 1.61
CA ASN A 73 5.37 9.37 1.03
C ASN A 73 5.37 9.37 -0.52
N LEU A 74 6.49 9.74 -1.15
CA LEU A 74 6.63 9.68 -2.61
C LEU A 74 6.98 8.26 -3.07
N GLY A 75 7.77 7.50 -2.30
CA GLY A 75 8.20 6.14 -2.65
C GLY A 75 7.03 5.15 -2.76
N GLN A 76 6.06 5.23 -1.84
CA GLN A 76 4.84 4.41 -1.91
C GLN A 76 3.97 4.80 -3.11
N LYS A 77 4.02 6.06 -3.54
CA LYS A 77 3.26 6.61 -4.67
C LYS A 77 3.88 6.29 -6.03
N ILE A 78 5.18 5.97 -6.07
CA ILE A 78 5.91 5.59 -7.30
C ILE A 78 5.69 4.10 -7.64
N LEU A 79 5.34 3.26 -6.66
CA LEU A 79 5.08 1.83 -6.89
C LEU A 79 3.70 1.52 -7.47
N ASP A 80 2.80 2.52 -7.54
CA ASP A 80 1.59 2.45 -8.37
C ASP A 80 1.92 2.90 -9.81
N MET A 81 3.04 2.42 -10.35
CA MET A 81 3.33 2.56 -11.77
C MET A 81 2.34 1.67 -12.51
N TYR A 82 1.25 2.31 -12.95
CA TYR A 82 0.21 1.79 -13.83
C TYR A 82 0.82 0.86 -14.88
N THR A 83 0.66 -0.44 -14.69
CA THR A 83 0.82 -1.41 -15.77
C THR A 83 -0.42 -1.27 -16.63
N LEU A 84 -0.24 -0.72 -17.84
CA LEU A 84 -1.29 -0.74 -18.85
C LEU A 84 -1.60 -2.22 -19.13
N PRO A 85 -2.85 -2.69 -18.98
CA PRO A 85 -3.17 -4.04 -19.39
C PRO A 85 -2.95 -4.12 -20.91
N GLU A 86 -2.19 -5.13 -21.34
CA GLU A 86 -2.01 -5.46 -22.74
C GLU A 86 -3.39 -5.70 -23.35
N ILE A 87 -3.79 -4.84 -24.28
CA ILE A 87 -5.15 -4.83 -24.83
C ILE A 87 -5.26 -6.02 -25.77
N THR A 88 -5.89 -7.11 -25.32
CA THR A 88 -6.27 -8.21 -26.21
C THR A 88 -7.44 -7.75 -27.07
N GLU A 89 -7.24 -7.65 -28.39
CA GLU A 89 -8.32 -7.40 -29.34
C GLU A 89 -9.35 -8.54 -29.26
N VAL A 90 -10.55 -8.23 -28.75
CA VAL A 90 -11.69 -9.14 -28.82
C VAL A 90 -12.26 -9.02 -30.23
N VAL A 91 -12.06 -10.05 -31.05
CA VAL A 91 -12.74 -10.18 -32.34
C VAL A 91 -14.23 -10.42 -32.06
N HIS A 92 -15.02 -9.34 -32.06
CA HIS A 92 -16.47 -9.43 -32.02
C HIS A 92 -16.98 -9.94 -33.36
N GLN A 93 -17.42 -11.20 -33.40
CA GLN A 93 -18.25 -11.71 -34.49
C GLN A 93 -19.68 -11.18 -34.29
N GLU A 94 -19.93 -9.94 -34.71
CA GLU A 94 -21.28 -9.44 -34.83
C GLU A 94 -21.95 -10.07 -36.06
N LYS A 95 -22.95 -10.92 -35.82
CA LYS A 95 -23.86 -11.37 -36.87
C LYS A 95 -24.82 -10.21 -37.14
N THR A 96 -24.46 -9.34 -38.08
CA THR A 96 -25.27 -8.19 -38.48
C THR A 96 -26.54 -8.69 -39.18
N ILE A 97 -27.69 -8.61 -38.52
CA ILE A 97 -28.98 -8.66 -39.21
C ILE A 97 -29.16 -7.26 -39.80
N VAL A 98 -28.95 -7.14 -41.11
CA VAL A 98 -29.16 -5.89 -41.85
C VAL A 98 -30.66 -5.67 -42.02
N SER A 99 -31.24 -4.79 -41.20
CA SER A 99 -32.51 -4.13 -41.54
C SER A 99 -32.17 -2.80 -42.23
N ASN A 100 -32.55 -2.69 -43.50
CA ASN A 100 -32.20 -1.58 -44.37
C ASN A 100 -32.94 -0.30 -43.95
N THR A 101 -32.25 0.61 -43.27
CA THR A 101 -32.70 2.01 -43.11
C THR A 101 -31.52 2.93 -43.43
N ASN A 102 -31.63 3.65 -44.54
CA ASN A 102 -30.61 4.60 -45.00
C ASN A 102 -30.59 5.85 -44.11
N PHE A 103 -29.72 5.86 -43.11
CA PHE A 103 -29.30 7.09 -42.43
C PHE A 103 -27.78 7.14 -42.42
N ILE A 104 -27.21 8.15 -43.11
CA ILE A 104 -25.77 8.42 -43.09
C ILE A 104 -25.53 9.46 -42.00
N TYR A 105 -24.93 9.04 -40.90
CA TYR A 105 -24.33 9.94 -39.94
C TYR A 105 -22.94 9.40 -39.57
N GLU A 106 -21.94 10.27 -39.61
CA GLU A 106 -20.57 9.96 -39.23
C GLU A 106 -20.49 9.89 -37.69
N THR A 107 -20.33 8.70 -37.13
CA THR A 107 -20.05 8.54 -35.70
C THR A 107 -18.56 8.44 -35.47
N ALA A 108 -17.87 9.58 -35.37
CA ALA A 108 -16.50 9.66 -34.87
C ALA A 108 -16.43 9.47 -33.34
N TYR A 109 -17.42 8.82 -32.73
CA TYR A 109 -17.53 8.63 -31.29
C TYR A 109 -17.33 7.16 -30.96
N SER A 110 -16.19 6.84 -30.35
CA SER A 110 -15.95 5.55 -29.71
C SER A 110 -16.11 5.72 -28.19
N PHE A 111 -17.13 5.08 -27.63
CA PHE A 111 -17.29 4.98 -26.18
C PHE A 111 -16.60 3.70 -25.71
N LEU A 112 -15.47 3.84 -25.02
CA LEU A 112 -14.89 2.76 -24.24
C LEU A 112 -15.73 2.57 -22.99
N PHE A 113 -16.64 1.57 -23.00
CA PHE A 113 -17.41 1.17 -21.84
C PHE A 113 -16.46 0.59 -20.78
N LEU A 114 -15.94 1.44 -19.89
CA LEU A 114 -15.29 0.98 -18.67
C LEU A 114 -16.36 0.44 -17.74
N LYS A 115 -16.33 -0.87 -17.47
CA LYS A 115 -17.20 -1.51 -16.48
C LYS A 115 -16.82 -1.02 -15.07
N HIS A 116 -17.47 0.06 -14.64
CA HIS A 116 -17.75 0.48 -13.26
C HIS A 116 -16.64 0.19 -12.22
N ILE A 117 -15.54 0.96 -12.22
CA ILE A 117 -14.47 0.83 -11.22
C ILE A 117 -14.74 1.63 -9.93
N PHE A 118 -15.69 2.56 -9.93
CA PHE A 118 -15.99 3.36 -8.75
C PHE A 118 -17.38 3.06 -8.19
N LYS A 119 -17.45 2.24 -7.14
CA LYS A 119 -18.59 2.26 -6.22
C LYS A 119 -18.29 3.32 -5.15
N PRO A 120 -19.15 4.32 -4.93
CA PRO A 120 -18.98 5.23 -3.81
C PRO A 120 -19.07 4.46 -2.48
N PRO A 121 -18.42 4.94 -1.40
CA PRO A 121 -18.47 4.27 -0.12
C PRO A 121 -19.91 4.25 0.41
N VAL A 122 -20.37 3.05 0.76
CA VAL A 122 -21.63 2.86 1.48
C VAL A 122 -21.32 3.09 2.96
N PHE A 123 -22.04 4.02 3.58
CA PHE A 123 -21.96 4.32 5.02
C PHE A 123 -22.40 3.13 5.86
#